data_AF-A0A923V8G9-F1
#
_entry.id   AF-A0A923V8G9-F1
#
_cell.length_a   1.000
_cell.length_b   1.000
_cell.length_c   1.000
_cell.angle_alpha   90.00
_cell.angle_beta   90.00
_cell.angle_gamma   90.00
#
_symmetry.space_group_name_H-M   'P 1'
#
loop_
_entity.id
_entity.type
_entity.pdbx_description
1 polymer ?
#
loop_
_entity_poly.entity_id
_entity_poly.type
_entity_poly.pdbx_seq_one_letter_code
_entity_poly.pdbx_strand_id
1 'polypeptide(L)'
;MYQQSIIILAISIFSTLSFADQKNDIAAEYKIFRQIEDTFFAADVNKKNLKPKLNDFVKKLNAGYEKVKRIEAQSSEVMLSQEGNQMAYDLEMLSPLESLAKSSLDTDACRHATHNNKVNQSDEGDATEVTALIKKICGE
;
A
#
# COMPACT_ATOMS: atom_id res chain seq x y z
N MET A 1 -21.14 48.99 -46.55
CA MET A 1 -19.89 48.77 -45.78
C MET A 1 -20.20 47.71 -44.74
N TYR A 2 -19.66 46.50 -44.91
CA TYR A 2 -19.93 45.35 -44.04
C TYR A 2 -19.08 45.45 -42.76
N GLN A 3 -19.73 45.64 -41.60
CA GLN A 3 -19.09 45.44 -40.30
C GLN A 3 -18.96 43.94 -40.05
N GLN A 4 -17.75 43.41 -40.18
CA GLN A 4 -17.44 42.03 -39.83
C GLN A 4 -17.44 41.87 -38.31
N SER A 5 -18.31 40.99 -37.83
CA SER A 5 -18.32 40.46 -36.47
C SER A 5 -17.04 39.64 -36.23
N ILE A 6 -16.18 40.08 -35.31
CA ILE A 6 -15.08 39.25 -34.82
C ILE A 6 -15.65 38.37 -33.70
N ILE A 7 -15.93 37.11 -34.04
CA ILE A 7 -16.18 36.05 -33.06
C ILE A 7 -14.80 35.67 -32.51
N ILE A 8 -14.47 36.12 -31.29
CA ILE A 8 -13.31 35.63 -30.55
C ILE A 8 -13.68 34.22 -30.07
N LEU A 9 -13.29 33.22 -30.85
CA LEU A 9 -13.30 31.83 -30.42
C LEU A 9 -12.14 31.67 -29.42
N ALA A 10 -12.42 31.91 -28.14
CA ALA A 10 -11.50 31.55 -27.06
C ALA A 10 -11.46 30.03 -26.97
N ILE A 11 -10.53 29.43 -27.71
CA ILE A 11 -10.23 28.00 -27.64
C ILE A 11 -9.82 27.71 -26.19
N SER A 12 -10.62 26.90 -25.53
CA SER A 12 -10.46 26.46 -24.16
C SER A 12 -9.19 25.62 -24.04
N ILE A 13 -8.05 26.25 -23.78
CA ILE A 13 -6.83 25.58 -23.34
C ILE A 13 -6.98 25.30 -21.84
N PHE A 14 -7.79 24.32 -21.50
CA PHE A 14 -7.78 23.74 -20.17
C PHE A 14 -7.74 22.22 -20.32
N SER A 15 -6.92 21.58 -19.49
CA SER A 15 -7.04 20.18 -19.04
C SER A 15 -5.96 19.16 -19.44
N THR A 16 -4.70 19.53 -19.72
CA THR A 16 -3.62 18.52 -19.80
C THR A 16 -2.59 18.58 -18.67
N LEU A 17 -2.58 19.63 -17.83
CA LEU A 17 -1.63 19.77 -16.73
C LEU A 17 -2.01 18.99 -15.46
N SER A 18 -3.28 18.60 -15.30
CA SER A 18 -3.75 17.96 -14.05
C SER A 18 -3.28 16.50 -13.88
N PHE A 19 -2.90 15.81 -14.95
CA PHE A 19 -2.58 14.38 -14.91
C PHE A 19 -1.11 14.10 -14.54
N ALA A 20 -0.18 14.96 -14.99
CA ALA A 20 1.24 14.81 -14.65
C ALA A 20 1.51 15.05 -13.16
N ASP A 21 0.83 16.03 -12.57
CA ASP A 21 0.92 16.30 -11.13
C ASP A 21 0.33 15.14 -10.30
N GLN A 22 -0.82 14.58 -10.70
CA GLN A 22 -1.42 13.43 -10.01
C GLN A 22 -0.53 12.16 -10.02
N LYS A 23 0.10 11.85 -11.17
CA LYS A 23 1.01 10.69 -11.26
C LYS A 23 2.26 10.87 -10.38
N ASN A 24 2.79 12.08 -10.31
CA ASN A 24 3.91 12.40 -9.45
C ASN A 24 3.54 12.27 -7.96
N ASP A 25 2.33 12.65 -7.57
CA ASP A 25 1.84 12.53 -6.20
C ASP A 25 1.66 11.06 -5.77
N ILE A 26 1.11 10.21 -6.64
CA ILE A 26 0.98 8.76 -6.38
C ILE A 26 2.36 8.12 -6.21
N ALA A 27 3.30 8.41 -7.11
CA ALA A 27 4.66 7.88 -7.02
C ALA A 27 5.38 8.33 -5.73
N ALA A 28 5.14 9.57 -5.28
CA ALA A 28 5.70 10.08 -4.03
C ALA A 28 5.12 9.36 -2.79
N GLU A 29 3.81 9.17 -2.73
CA GLU A 29 3.17 8.43 -1.62
C GLU A 29 3.58 6.94 -1.62
N TYR A 30 3.71 6.32 -2.80
CA TYR A 30 4.22 4.94 -2.91
C TYR A 30 5.65 4.81 -2.40
N LYS A 31 6.53 5.78 -2.70
CA LYS A 31 7.89 5.80 -2.17
C LYS A 31 7.90 5.89 -0.63
N ILE A 32 7.04 6.72 -0.04
CA ILE A 32 6.89 6.81 1.41
C ILE A 32 6.39 5.49 2.00
N PHE A 33 5.42 4.86 1.34
CA PHE A 33 4.88 3.55 1.73
C PHE A 33 6.00 2.50 1.81
N ARG A 34 6.79 2.34 0.75
CA ARG A 34 7.94 1.40 0.72
C ARG A 34 8.96 1.70 1.82
N GLN A 35 9.26 2.97 2.08
CA GLN A 35 10.16 3.36 3.18
C GLN A 35 9.63 2.96 4.56
N ILE A 36 8.31 3.03 4.76
CA ILE A 36 7.67 2.59 6.00
C ILE A 36 7.77 1.07 6.16
N GLU A 37 7.58 0.30 5.07
CA GLU A 37 7.78 -1.16 5.05
C GLU A 37 9.22 -1.54 5.40
N ASP A 38 10.19 -0.97 4.66
CA ASP A 38 11.61 -1.23 4.89
C ASP A 38 12.00 -0.95 6.35
N THR A 39 11.48 0.15 6.91
CA THR A 39 11.72 0.53 8.31
C THR A 39 11.13 -0.47 9.29
N PHE A 40 9.92 -0.99 9.02
CA PHE A 40 9.27 -1.96 9.90
C PHE A 40 9.98 -3.31 9.85
N PHE A 41 10.30 -3.83 8.67
CA PHE A 41 10.95 -5.12 8.50
C PHE A 41 12.41 -5.12 8.97
N ALA A 42 13.09 -3.96 8.96
CA ALA A 42 14.40 -3.80 9.58
C ALA A 42 14.36 -3.64 11.12
N ALA A 43 13.19 -3.37 11.71
CA ALA A 43 13.08 -3.13 13.15
C ALA A 43 13.19 -4.42 13.98
N ASP A 44 13.61 -4.29 15.24
CA ASP A 44 13.54 -5.43 16.17
C ASP A 44 12.10 -5.69 16.63
N VAL A 45 11.38 -6.45 15.81
CA VAL A 45 10.05 -6.99 16.12
C VAL A 45 10.20 -8.38 16.74
N ASN A 46 9.54 -8.62 17.88
CA ASN A 46 9.53 -9.87 18.65
C ASN A 46 8.16 -10.11 19.31
N LYS A 47 7.94 -11.27 19.94
CA LYS A 47 6.64 -11.64 20.56
C LYS A 47 6.06 -10.55 21.47
N LYS A 48 6.90 -9.84 22.23
CA LYS A 48 6.45 -8.86 23.23
C LYS A 48 5.96 -7.56 22.60
N ASN A 49 6.48 -7.19 21.43
CA ASN A 49 6.22 -5.90 20.80
C ASN A 49 5.53 -6.01 19.43
N LEU A 50 5.25 -7.23 18.94
CA LEU A 50 4.60 -7.47 17.64
C LEU A 50 3.32 -6.65 17.49
N LYS A 51 2.35 -6.82 18.40
CA LYS A 51 1.05 -6.15 18.32
C LYS A 51 1.15 -4.61 18.27
N PRO A 52 1.82 -3.93 19.23
CA PRO A 52 1.89 -2.46 19.17
C PRO A 52 2.67 -1.95 17.95
N LYS A 53 3.76 -2.62 17.54
CA LYS A 53 4.53 -2.20 16.35
C LYS A 53 3.76 -2.42 15.06
N LEU A 54 3.11 -3.58 14.91
CA LEU A 54 2.31 -3.91 13.73
C LEU A 54 1.12 -2.96 13.58
N ASN A 55 0.42 -2.64 14.68
CA ASN A 55 -0.69 -1.69 14.64
C ASN A 55 -0.26 -0.30 14.18
N ASP A 56 0.87 0.21 14.68
CA ASP A 56 1.42 1.51 14.25
C ASP A 56 1.85 1.48 12.77
N PHE A 57 2.51 0.39 12.36
CA PHE A 57 2.93 0.16 10.98
C PHE A 57 1.74 0.12 10.00
N VAL A 58 0.77 -0.77 10.23
CA VAL A 58 -0.44 -0.92 9.39
C VAL A 58 -1.24 0.38 9.32
N LYS A 59 -1.31 1.13 10.42
CA LYS A 59 -1.97 2.45 10.44
C LYS A 59 -1.28 3.44 9.50
N LYS A 60 0.05 3.49 9.49
CA LYS A 60 0.83 4.37 8.62
C LYS A 60 0.69 3.99 7.15
N LEU A 61 0.76 2.71 6.83
CA LEU A 61 0.55 2.21 5.47
C LEU A 61 -0.85 2.52 4.95
N ASN A 62 -1.89 2.24 5.73
CA ASN A 62 -3.27 2.57 5.36
C ASN A 62 -3.47 4.08 5.16
N ALA A 63 -2.82 4.93 5.96
CA ALA A 63 -2.90 6.37 5.77
C ALA A 63 -2.34 6.81 4.40
N GLY A 64 -1.22 6.20 3.96
CA GLY A 64 -0.66 6.41 2.62
C GLY A 64 -1.59 5.89 1.52
N TYR A 65 -2.06 4.65 1.66
CA TYR A 65 -2.96 4.03 0.67
C TYR A 65 -4.28 4.80 0.50
N GLU A 66 -4.88 5.27 1.59
CA GLU A 66 -6.09 6.09 1.53
C GLU A 66 -5.86 7.46 0.87
N LYS A 67 -4.63 8.00 0.88
CA LYS A 67 -4.32 9.19 0.08
C LYS A 67 -4.27 8.86 -1.41
N VAL A 68 -3.60 7.76 -1.77
CA VAL A 68 -3.54 7.30 -3.17
C VAL A 68 -4.95 7.06 -3.72
N LYS A 69 -5.80 6.33 -2.99
CA LYS A 69 -7.21 6.15 -3.37
C LYS A 69 -7.96 7.46 -3.60
N ARG A 70 -7.70 8.49 -2.78
CA ARG A 70 -8.32 9.81 -2.97
C ARG A 70 -7.81 10.52 -4.21
N ILE A 71 -6.52 10.39 -4.54
CA ILE A 71 -5.93 10.96 -5.77
C ILE A 71 -6.50 10.24 -6.99
N GLU A 72 -6.53 8.90 -6.97
CA GLU A 72 -7.07 8.07 -8.06
C GLU A 72 -8.55 8.34 -8.30
N ALA A 73 -9.35 8.50 -7.23
CA ALA A 73 -10.77 8.83 -7.33
C ALA A 73 -11.04 10.23 -7.90
N GLN A 74 -10.05 11.13 -7.88
CA GLN A 74 -10.11 12.44 -8.53
C GLN A 74 -9.65 12.39 -9.99
N SER A 75 -9.04 11.29 -10.43
CA SER A 75 -8.67 11.08 -11.82
C SER A 75 -9.90 10.61 -12.62
N SER A 76 -9.99 11.00 -13.89
CA SER A 76 -11.03 10.53 -14.80
C SER A 76 -10.80 9.10 -15.31
N GLU A 77 -9.71 8.44 -14.89
CA GLU A 77 -9.41 7.07 -15.27
C GLU A 77 -10.08 6.09 -14.31
N VAL A 78 -10.79 5.11 -14.88
CA VAL A 78 -11.54 4.08 -14.14
C VAL A 78 -10.60 3.01 -13.55
N MET A 79 -9.32 3.02 -13.94
CA MET A 79 -8.32 2.02 -13.54
C MET A 79 -7.48 2.54 -12.37
N LEU A 80 -7.34 1.70 -11.33
CA LEU A 80 -6.39 1.93 -10.25
C LEU A 80 -4.95 1.92 -10.82
N SER A 81 -4.10 2.81 -10.32
CA SER A 81 -2.70 2.86 -10.70
C SER A 81 -1.98 1.56 -10.32
N GLN A 82 -0.86 1.27 -10.98
CA GLN A 82 -0.05 0.11 -10.64
C GLN A 82 0.43 0.20 -9.18
N GLU A 83 0.86 1.39 -8.76
CA GLU A 83 1.31 1.68 -7.41
C GLU A 83 0.17 1.50 -6.38
N GLY A 84 -1.02 2.02 -6.66
CA GLY A 84 -2.20 1.83 -5.80
C GLY A 84 -2.58 0.36 -5.64
N ASN A 85 -2.55 -0.41 -6.73
CA ASN A 85 -2.78 -1.86 -6.69
C ASN A 85 -1.70 -2.58 -5.87
N GLN A 86 -0.44 -2.20 -6.04
CA GLN A 86 0.66 -2.80 -5.29
C GLN A 86 0.54 -2.52 -3.78
N MET A 87 0.20 -1.29 -3.38
CA MET A 87 -0.03 -0.94 -1.98
C MET A 87 -1.18 -1.74 -1.36
N ALA A 88 -2.26 -1.95 -2.13
CA ALA A 88 -3.40 -2.75 -1.69
C ALA A 88 -3.00 -4.21 -1.47
N TYR A 89 -2.24 -4.78 -2.40
CA TYR A 89 -1.70 -6.13 -2.31
C TYR A 89 -0.75 -6.26 -1.11
N ASP A 90 0.23 -5.37 -0.97
CA ASP A 90 1.20 -5.39 0.12
C ASP A 90 0.51 -5.34 1.50
N LEU A 91 -0.56 -4.55 1.64
CA LEU A 91 -1.40 -4.52 2.85
C LEU A 91 -2.10 -5.86 3.12
N GLU A 92 -2.64 -6.52 2.09
CA GLU A 92 -3.28 -7.83 2.22
C GLU A 92 -2.27 -8.91 2.65
N MET A 93 -1.04 -8.83 2.16
CA MET A 93 0.05 -9.74 2.51
C MET A 93 0.44 -9.68 3.99
N LEU A 94 0.06 -8.65 4.73
CA LEU A 94 0.28 -8.54 6.18
C LEU A 94 -0.74 -9.32 7.04
N SER A 95 -1.84 -9.82 6.45
CA SER A 95 -2.89 -10.56 7.16
C SER A 95 -2.39 -11.66 8.11
N PRO A 96 -1.40 -12.50 7.74
CA PRO A 96 -0.84 -13.49 8.65
C PRO A 96 -0.25 -12.90 9.94
N LEU A 97 0.45 -11.76 9.82
CA LEU A 97 1.02 -11.05 10.97
C LEU A 97 -0.08 -10.43 11.84
N GLU A 98 -1.14 -9.90 11.23
CA GLU A 98 -2.27 -9.36 11.97
C GLU A 98 -3.00 -10.43 12.78
N SER A 99 -3.25 -11.58 12.16
CA SER A 99 -3.84 -12.74 12.83
C SER A 99 -2.98 -13.18 14.00
N LEU A 100 -1.66 -13.26 13.79
CA LEU A 100 -0.71 -13.63 14.82
C LEU A 100 -0.72 -12.61 15.98
N ALA A 101 -0.69 -11.31 15.67
CA ALA A 101 -0.72 -10.23 16.67
C ALA A 101 -2.02 -10.15 17.49
N LYS A 102 -3.13 -10.68 16.95
CA LYS A 102 -4.44 -10.76 17.64
C LYS A 102 -4.58 -12.02 18.50
N SER A 103 -3.67 -12.99 18.38
CA SER A 103 -3.70 -14.29 19.06
C SER A 103 -2.94 -14.32 20.39
N SER A 104 -2.95 -15.49 21.04
CA SER A 104 -2.11 -15.87 22.19
C SER A 104 -0.62 -16.09 21.85
N LEU A 105 -0.23 -16.09 20.57
CA LEU A 105 1.14 -16.39 20.09
C LEU A 105 1.67 -17.78 20.49
N ASP A 106 0.75 -18.73 20.61
CA ASP A 106 1.05 -20.14 20.84
C ASP A 106 1.38 -20.89 19.54
N THR A 107 1.72 -22.19 19.67
CA THR A 107 2.10 -23.05 18.55
C THR A 107 0.99 -23.15 17.49
N ASP A 108 -0.27 -23.19 17.88
CA ASP A 108 -1.39 -23.31 16.94
C ASP A 108 -1.58 -22.01 16.15
N ALA A 109 -1.49 -20.86 16.82
CA ALA A 109 -1.52 -19.55 16.17
C ALA A 109 -0.36 -19.38 15.18
N CYS A 110 0.85 -19.81 15.56
CA CYS A 110 2.03 -19.83 14.69
C CYS A 110 1.81 -20.70 13.46
N ARG A 111 1.31 -21.93 13.63
CA ARG A 111 0.99 -22.83 12.51
C ARG A 111 -0.03 -22.22 11.56
N HIS A 112 -1.07 -21.58 12.08
CA HIS A 112 -2.08 -20.90 11.25
C HIS A 112 -1.50 -19.70 10.50
N ALA A 113 -0.68 -18.87 11.15
CA ALA A 113 -0.02 -17.74 10.47
C ALA A 113 0.91 -18.23 9.36
N THR A 114 1.73 -19.26 9.62
CA THR A 114 2.60 -19.89 8.61
C THR A 114 1.78 -20.48 7.45
N HIS A 115 0.64 -21.12 7.74
CA HIS A 115 -0.25 -21.64 6.70
C HIS A 115 -0.85 -20.52 5.84
N ASN A 116 -1.44 -19.50 6.46
CA ASN A 116 -2.05 -18.38 5.73
C ASN A 116 -1.03 -17.62 4.90
N ASN A 117 0.20 -17.44 5.41
CA ASN A 117 1.29 -16.85 4.66
C ASN A 117 1.66 -17.68 3.42
N LYS A 118 1.63 -19.01 3.49
CA LYS A 118 1.85 -19.88 2.32
C LYS A 118 0.72 -19.78 1.30
N VAL A 119 -0.52 -19.61 1.74
CA VAL A 119 -1.67 -19.40 0.84
C VAL A 119 -1.57 -18.06 0.12
N ASN A 120 -1.05 -17.04 0.80
CA ASN A 120 -0.86 -15.70 0.24
C ASN A 120 0.38 -15.60 -0.66
N GLN A 121 1.30 -16.57 -0.63
CA GLN A 121 2.45 -16.60 -1.53
C GLN A 121 2.01 -16.97 -2.95
N SER A 122 2.29 -16.10 -3.92
CA SER A 122 2.37 -16.50 -5.33
C SER A 122 3.57 -17.44 -5.55
N ASP A 123 3.54 -18.23 -6.63
CA ASP A 123 4.64 -19.13 -7.01
C ASP A 123 6.00 -18.41 -7.21
N GLU A 124 5.99 -17.07 -7.30
CA GLU A 124 7.18 -16.22 -7.50
C GLU A 124 7.85 -15.73 -6.19
N GLY A 125 7.32 -16.07 -5.02
CA GLY A 125 8.08 -15.99 -3.75
C GLY A 125 8.04 -14.65 -3.00
N ASP A 126 7.09 -13.76 -3.28
CA ASP A 126 7.11 -12.37 -2.78
C ASP A 126 6.89 -12.18 -1.26
N ALA A 127 6.44 -13.18 -0.49
CA ALA A 127 6.24 -12.98 0.96
C ALA A 127 7.49 -13.28 1.82
N THR A 128 8.70 -13.02 1.32
CA THR A 128 9.95 -13.40 2.02
C THR A 128 10.08 -12.75 3.41
N GLU A 129 9.72 -11.47 3.54
CA GLU A 129 9.88 -10.70 4.78
C GLU A 129 8.83 -11.06 5.83
N VAL A 130 7.57 -11.19 5.41
CA VAL A 130 6.49 -11.70 6.27
C VAL A 130 6.82 -13.11 6.78
N THR A 131 7.31 -13.98 5.90
CA THR A 131 7.77 -15.33 6.27
C THR A 131 8.89 -15.27 7.30
N ALA A 132 9.91 -14.45 7.06
CA ALA A 132 11.05 -14.30 7.96
C ALA A 132 10.60 -13.79 9.34
N LEU A 133 9.67 -12.83 9.38
CA LEU A 133 9.16 -12.30 10.63
C LEU A 133 8.30 -13.33 11.38
N ILE A 134 7.44 -14.09 10.71
CA ILE A 134 6.68 -15.18 11.34
C ILE A 134 7.63 -16.19 11.97
N LYS A 135 8.66 -16.64 11.24
CA LYS A 135 9.67 -17.56 11.77
C LYS A 135 10.37 -17.01 13.01
N LYS A 136 10.83 -15.76 12.95
CA LYS A 136 11.45 -15.06 14.08
C LYS A 136 10.52 -15.00 15.30
N ILE A 137 9.24 -14.68 15.09
CA ILE A 137 8.24 -14.61 16.17
C ILE A 137 7.98 -15.99 16.75
N CYS A 138 7.81 -17.00 15.90
CA CYS A 138 7.39 -18.34 16.29
C CYS A 138 8.54 -19.23 16.79
N GLY A 139 9.80 -18.86 16.51
CA GLY A 139 10.98 -19.64 16.88
C GLY A 139 11.24 -20.81 15.93
N GLU A 140 10.92 -20.62 14.65
CA GLU A 140 11.07 -21.60 13.56
C GLU A 140 12.29 -21.34 12.68
#